data_AF-A0AAP0G3F2-F1
#
_entry.id   AF-A0AAP0G3F2-F1
#
_cell.length_a   1.000
_cell.length_b   1.000
_cell.length_c   1.000
_cell.angle_alpha   90.00
_cell.angle_beta   90.00
_cell.angle_gamma   90.00
#
_symmetry.space_group_name_H-M   'P 1'
#
loop_
_entity.id
_entity.type
_entity.pdbx_description
1 polymer ?
#
loop_
_entity_poly.entity_id
_entity_poly.type
_entity_poly.pdbx_seq_one_letter_code
_entity_poly.pdbx_strand_id
1 'polypeptide(L)'
;MIPTLLTATSVFIIAFIAAPPVDIDGRLYFLYGNNILSGAILPTFSSPSAIGLHFDPIWEAASVDEWLYNGGPYELIVLHFFSQKCGWVVSGN
;
A
#
# COMPACT_ATOMS: atom_id res chain seq x y z
N MET A 1 -7.22 12.43 -12.44
CA MET A 1 -8.23 11.95 -11.48
C MET A 1 -8.56 10.47 -11.66
N ILE A 2 -9.15 10.08 -12.79
CA ILE A 2 -9.50 8.68 -13.11
C ILE A 2 -8.30 7.71 -13.01
N PRO A 3 -7.11 7.98 -13.62
CA PRO A 3 -6.01 7.02 -13.58
C PRO A 3 -5.48 6.79 -12.16
N THR A 4 -5.29 7.87 -11.39
CA THR A 4 -4.83 7.81 -10.00
C THR A 4 -5.80 7.10 -9.06
N LEU A 5 -7.12 7.18 -9.31
CA LEU A 5 -8.13 6.46 -8.53
C LEU A 5 -8.10 4.97 -8.84
N LEU A 6 -8.08 4.61 -10.13
CA LEU A 6 -8.03 3.21 -10.56
C LEU A 6 -6.76 2.51 -10.05
N THR A 7 -5.61 3.19 -10.09
CA THR A 7 -4.36 2.68 -9.53
C THR A 7 -4.48 2.47 -8.02
N ALA A 8 -4.97 3.45 -7.26
CA ALA A 8 -5.11 3.32 -5.81
C ALA A 8 -6.09 2.19 -5.40
N THR A 9 -7.25 2.10 -6.08
CA THR A 9 -8.27 1.07 -5.77
C THR A 9 -7.81 -0.33 -6.16
N SER A 10 -7.17 -0.50 -7.31
CA SER A 10 -6.67 -1.81 -7.74
C SER A 10 -5.57 -2.33 -6.82
N VAL A 11 -4.59 -1.49 -6.46
CA VAL A 11 -3.51 -1.86 -5.55
C VAL A 11 -4.04 -2.14 -4.15
N PHE A 12 -5.01 -1.37 -3.65
CA PHE A 12 -5.66 -1.63 -2.36
C PHE A 12 -6.33 -3.01 -2.32
N ILE A 13 -7.12 -3.37 -3.33
CA ILE A 13 -7.83 -4.65 -3.38
C ILE A 13 -6.84 -5.83 -3.43
N ILE A 14 -5.83 -5.74 -4.30
CA ILE A 14 -4.83 -6.81 -4.45
C ILE A 14 -3.99 -6.96 -3.18
N ALA A 15 -3.53 -5.84 -2.61
CA ALA A 15 -2.73 -5.85 -1.38
C ALA A 15 -3.53 -6.41 -0.20
N PHE A 16 -4.79 -6.00 -0.02
CA PHE A 16 -5.64 -6.47 1.06
C PHE A 16 -5.90 -7.99 1.01
N ILE A 17 -6.03 -8.55 -0.20
CA ILE A 17 -6.31 -9.96 -0.39
C ILE A 17 -5.03 -10.80 -0.28
N ALA A 18 -4.00 -10.44 -1.04
CA ALA A 18 -2.92 -11.36 -1.41
C ALA A 18 -1.50 -10.85 -1.11
N ALA A 19 -1.34 -9.71 -0.42
CA ALA A 19 0.01 -9.33 -0.03
C ALA A 19 0.60 -10.37 0.94
N PRO A 20 1.91 -10.66 0.82
CA PRO A 20 2.60 -11.60 1.70
C PRO A 20 2.53 -11.11 3.15
N PRO A 21 2.76 -11.96 4.16
CA PRO A 21 2.87 -11.53 5.54
C PRO A 21 4.08 -10.59 5.72
N VAL A 22 3.84 -9.35 6.13
CA VAL A 22 4.87 -8.30 6.19
C VAL A 22 5.19 -7.83 7.63
N ASP A 23 4.68 -8.51 8.67
CA ASP A 23 4.94 -8.18 10.09
C ASP A 23 5.24 -9.42 10.95
N ILE A 24 5.73 -9.20 12.17
CA ILE A 24 6.23 -10.14 13.21
C ILE A 24 5.33 -11.37 13.45
N ASP A 25 4.03 -11.23 13.25
CA ASP A 25 3.04 -12.29 13.46
C ASP A 25 2.51 -12.92 12.17
N GLY A 26 2.88 -12.39 11.00
CA GLY A 26 2.55 -12.94 9.68
C GLY A 26 1.06 -12.97 9.30
N ARG A 27 0.24 -12.06 9.83
CA ARG A 27 -1.23 -12.12 9.70
C ARG A 27 -1.88 -10.75 9.49
N LEU A 28 -1.60 -10.04 8.39
CA LEU A 28 -2.30 -8.76 8.12
C LEU A 28 -3.22 -8.75 6.90
N TYR A 29 -3.28 -9.86 6.14
CA TYR A 29 -4.05 -9.95 4.89
C TYR A 29 -5.10 -11.08 4.92
N PHE A 30 -6.11 -10.97 4.05
CA PHE A 30 -7.28 -11.86 4.03
C PHE A 30 -6.89 -13.33 3.82
N LEU A 31 -6.01 -13.62 2.85
CA LEU A 31 -5.55 -14.99 2.57
C LEU A 31 -4.67 -15.58 3.69
N TYR A 32 -4.19 -14.76 4.62
CA TYR A 32 -3.35 -15.16 5.75
C TYR A 32 -4.13 -15.25 7.08
N GLY A 33 -5.45 -15.48 6.99
CA GLY A 33 -6.30 -15.80 8.15
C GLY A 33 -7.03 -14.61 8.77
N ASN A 34 -7.08 -13.46 8.10
CA ASN A 34 -7.84 -12.31 8.55
C ASN A 34 -9.24 -12.23 7.94
N ASN A 35 -10.16 -11.64 8.68
CA ASN A 35 -11.49 -11.26 8.17
C ASN A 35 -11.50 -9.79 7.74
N ILE A 36 -12.64 -9.30 7.22
CA ILE A 36 -12.77 -7.91 6.74
C ILE A 36 -12.49 -6.87 7.85
N LEU A 37 -12.70 -7.23 9.11
CA LEU A 37 -12.48 -6.34 10.26
C LEU A 37 -11.04 -6.38 10.77
N SER A 38 -10.34 -7.52 10.64
CA SER A 38 -8.97 -7.69 11.13
C SER A 38 -7.89 -7.53 10.07
N GLY A 39 -8.25 -7.57 8.77
CA GLY A 39 -7.33 -7.31 7.68
C GLY A 39 -6.92 -5.85 7.63
N ALA A 40 -5.64 -5.59 7.44
CA ALA A 40 -5.11 -4.23 7.30
C ALA A 40 -3.90 -4.24 6.36
N ILE A 41 -3.74 -3.16 5.59
CA ILE A 41 -2.51 -2.96 4.81
C ILE A 41 -1.47 -2.39 5.77
N LEU A 42 -0.33 -3.07 5.87
CA LEU A 42 0.78 -2.65 6.70
C LEU A 42 1.35 -1.31 6.26
N PRO A 43 1.56 -0.36 7.18
CA PRO A 43 2.24 0.88 6.87
C PRO A 43 3.72 0.65 6.61
N THR A 44 4.30 1.40 5.67
CA THR A 44 5.75 1.42 5.42
C THR A 44 6.53 1.61 6.71
N PHE A 45 6.14 2.53 7.60
CA PHE A 45 6.84 2.83 8.86
C PHE A 45 6.78 1.73 9.93
N SER A 46 6.02 0.65 9.71
CA SER A 46 5.89 -0.47 10.64
C SER A 46 6.85 -1.62 10.34
N SER A 47 7.52 -1.63 9.17
CA SER A 47 8.51 -2.66 8.83
C SER A 47 9.88 -2.38 9.48
N PRO A 48 10.61 -3.42 9.94
CA PRO A 48 11.96 -3.25 10.51
C PRO A 48 13.01 -2.79 9.46
N SER A 49 12.69 -2.93 8.17
CA SER A 49 13.44 -2.44 7.01
C SER A 49 12.97 -1.08 6.49
N ALA A 50 12.02 -0.44 7.18
CA ALA A 50 11.38 0.79 6.73
C ALA A 50 12.32 2.00 6.74
N ILE A 51 12.49 2.58 5.57
CA ILE A 51 13.26 3.81 5.37
C ILE A 51 12.37 5.03 5.71
N GLY A 52 11.91 5.17 6.96
CA GLY A 52 11.27 6.41 7.46
C GLY A 52 10.32 7.16 6.49
N LEU A 53 10.77 8.32 5.98
CA LEU A 53 10.07 9.21 5.01
C LEU A 53 10.71 9.16 3.60
N HIS A 54 11.51 8.14 3.31
CA HIS A 54 12.08 7.97 1.99
C HIS A 54 11.01 7.55 0.99
N PHE A 55 11.22 7.94 -0.27
CA PHE A 55 10.34 7.58 -1.35
C PHE A 55 10.78 6.22 -1.88
N ASP A 56 9.99 5.17 -1.66
CA ASP A 56 10.30 3.78 -2.04
C ASP A 56 9.39 3.29 -3.18
N PRO A 57 9.56 3.83 -4.40
CA PRO A 57 8.82 3.36 -5.54
C PRO A 57 9.24 1.94 -5.91
N ILE A 58 8.38 1.21 -6.63
CA ILE A 58 8.59 -0.21 -6.95
C ILE A 58 9.91 -0.50 -7.69
N TRP A 59 10.47 0.49 -8.39
CA TRP A 59 11.73 0.36 -9.12
C TRP A 59 12.98 0.58 -8.25
N GLU A 60 12.82 1.04 -7.01
CA GLU A 60 13.93 1.22 -6.06
C GLU A 60 14.22 -0.08 -5.30
N ALA A 61 13.26 -0.99 -5.21
CA ALA A 61 13.44 -2.29 -4.58
C ALA A 61 14.22 -3.25 -5.50
N ALA A 62 15.03 -4.13 -4.91
CA ALA A 62 15.75 -5.16 -5.67
C ALA A 62 14.80 -6.26 -6.18
N SER A 63 13.62 -6.40 -5.58
CA SER A 63 12.56 -7.30 -6.03
C SER A 63 11.16 -6.84 -5.60
N VAL A 64 10.12 -7.41 -6.23
CA VAL A 64 8.72 -7.15 -5.84
C VAL A 64 8.44 -7.70 -4.44
N ASP A 65 9.01 -8.83 -4.06
CA ASP A 65 8.83 -9.42 -2.73
C ASP A 65 9.41 -8.54 -1.63
N GLU A 66 10.58 -7.93 -1.87
CA GLU A 66 11.17 -6.94 -0.97
C GLU A 66 10.32 -5.68 -0.87
N TRP A 67 9.84 -5.16 -2.00
CA TRP A 67 8.96 -3.99 -2.01
C TRP A 67 7.67 -4.23 -1.23
N LEU A 68 7.09 -5.43 -1.37
CA LEU A 68 5.92 -5.84 -0.59
C LEU A 68 6.27 -5.90 0.90
N TYR A 69 7.40 -6.54 1.27
CA TYR A 69 7.90 -6.66 2.64
C TYR A 69 8.25 -5.31 3.31
N ASN A 70 8.57 -4.29 2.54
CA ASN A 70 8.84 -2.96 3.06
C ASN A 70 7.57 -2.11 3.20
N GLY A 71 6.38 -2.65 2.89
CA GLY A 71 5.13 -1.91 2.98
C GLY A 71 4.90 -0.96 1.80
N GLY A 72 5.62 -1.14 0.69
CA GLY A 72 5.51 -0.31 -0.53
C GLY A 72 4.09 -0.10 -1.07
N PRO A 73 3.15 -1.07 -1.01
CA PRO A 73 1.76 -0.86 -1.39
C PRO A 73 1.08 0.28 -0.61
N TYR A 74 1.40 0.46 0.68
CA TYR A 74 0.81 1.51 1.50
C TYR A 74 1.21 2.90 1.01
N GLU A 75 2.50 3.11 0.78
CA GLU A 75 3.02 4.37 0.25
C GLU A 75 2.38 4.73 -1.10
N LEU A 76 2.30 3.75 -2.01
CA LEU A 76 1.70 3.94 -3.33
C LEU A 76 0.22 4.33 -3.22
N ILE A 77 -0.56 3.65 -2.38
CA ILE A 77 -1.99 3.95 -2.16
C ILE A 77 -2.16 5.36 -1.59
N VAL A 78 -1.38 5.73 -0.57
CA VAL A 78 -1.47 7.05 0.08
C VAL A 78 -1.16 8.17 -0.92
N LEU A 79 -0.05 8.08 -1.65
CA LEU A 79 0.36 9.10 -2.62
C LEU A 79 -0.64 9.27 -3.77
N HIS A 80 -1.15 8.17 -4.32
CA HIS A 80 -2.13 8.21 -5.41
C HIS A 80 -3.50 8.71 -4.93
N PHE A 81 -3.91 8.38 -3.70
CA PHE A 81 -5.15 8.86 -3.11
C PHE A 81 -5.10 10.38 -2.81
N PHE A 82 -4.00 10.88 -2.24
CA PHE A 82 -3.81 12.31 -1.99
C PHE A 82 -3.75 13.11 -3.30
N SER A 83 -3.00 12.62 -4.29
CA SER A 83 -2.98 13.22 -5.63
C SER A 83 -4.38 13.26 -6.26
N GLN A 84 -5.19 12.23 -6.02
CA GLN A 84 -6.59 12.20 -6.43
C GLN A 84 -7.41 13.29 -5.75
N LYS A 85 -7.31 13.42 -4.43
CA LYS A 85 -8.07 14.39 -3.62
C LYS A 85 -7.71 15.82 -3.99
N CYS A 86 -6.43 16.13 -4.14
CA CYS A 86 -5.99 17.44 -4.62
C CYS A 86 -6.54 17.73 -6.03
N GLY A 87 -6.48 16.76 -6.94
CA GLY A 87 -7.06 16.90 -8.28
C GLY A 87 -8.58 17.09 -8.29
N TRP A 88 -9.30 16.46 -7.36
CA TRP A 88 -10.76 16.62 -7.22
C TRP A 88 -11.13 18.03 -6.73
N VAL A 89 -10.43 18.52 -5.71
CA VAL A 89 -10.63 19.88 -5.17
C VAL A 89 -10.30 20.94 -6.23
N VAL A 90 -9.22 20.77 -7.00
CA VAL A 90 -8.84 21.69 -8.09
C VAL A 90 -9.82 21.63 -9.27
N SER A 91 -10.49 20.48 -9.46
CA SER A 91 -11.54 20.32 -10.47
C SER A 91 -12.85 21.05 -10.13
N GLY A 92 -12.96 21.67 -8.95
CA GLY A 92 -14.12 22.49 -8.56
C GLY A 92 -15.40 21.70 -8.29
N ASN A 93 -15.29 20.40 -8.02
CA ASN A 93 -16.41 19.55 -7.56
C ASN A 93 -16.40 19.41 -6.04
#